data_AF-A0AAU9CG86-F1
#
_entry.id   AF-A0AAU9CG86-F1
#
_cell.length_a   1.000
_cell.length_b   1.000
_cell.length_c   1.000
_cell.angle_alpha   90.00
_cell.angle_beta   90.00
_cell.angle_gamma   90.00
#
_symmetry.space_group_name_H-M   'P 1'
#
loop_
_entity.id
_entity.type
_entity.pdbx_description
1 polymer ?
#
loop_
_entity_poly.entity_id
_entity_poly.type
_entity_poly.pdbx_seq_one_letter_code
_entity_poly.pdbx_strand_id
1 'polypeptide(L)'
;MPSNRSTLETDLETLRHDCAHLLAQAVKELYPAVQVAIGPAFEHGFYYDFAFPEPLTADELPAIEQRMREIVFRREPIRREEWPRAEADAFFAATGERFKQELLVAIPEHETISVYRQGEFTDLCRGPHGADTGQIGLAFKLLKLAGAYWRGDHRQPMLQRIYGHPITRIFPLLIGINVLSVFSEGT
;
A
#
# COMPACT_ATOMS: atom_id res chain seq x y z
N MET A 1 23.29 -13.28 -8.99
CA MET A 1 24.10 -12.35 -8.18
C MET A 1 23.15 -11.73 -7.16
N PRO A 2 23.31 -11.96 -5.84
CA PRO A 2 22.51 -11.21 -4.88
C PRO A 2 22.95 -9.74 -4.96
N SER A 3 22.02 -8.85 -5.30
CA SER A 3 22.28 -7.41 -5.34
C SER A 3 22.70 -6.96 -3.94
N ASN A 4 23.91 -6.42 -3.83
CA ASN A 4 24.44 -5.82 -2.61
C ASN A 4 23.70 -4.49 -2.34
N ARG A 5 22.43 -4.58 -1.92
CA ARG A 5 21.61 -3.44 -1.52
C ARG A 5 22.04 -3.02 -0.12
N SER A 6 22.26 -1.73 0.10
CA SER A 6 22.66 -1.23 1.41
C SER A 6 21.54 -1.42 2.44
N THR A 7 21.87 -1.51 3.74
CA THR A 7 20.88 -1.61 4.82
C THR A 7 19.86 -0.48 4.74
N LEU A 8 20.32 0.75 4.46
CA LEU A 8 19.47 1.93 4.31
C LEU A 8 18.46 1.82 3.16
N GLU A 9 18.85 1.25 2.02
CA GLU A 9 17.93 1.04 0.90
C GLU A 9 16.87 -0.01 1.21
N THR A 10 17.25 -1.07 1.93
CA THR A 10 16.34 -2.11 2.42
C THR A 10 15.34 -1.54 3.43
N ASP A 11 15.79 -0.66 4.32
CA ASP A 11 14.94 0.01 5.30
C ASP A 11 13.93 0.95 4.62
N LEU A 12 14.35 1.68 3.59
CA LEU A 12 13.48 2.58 2.83
C LEU A 12 12.43 1.84 2.00
N GLU A 13 12.79 0.70 1.41
CA GLU A 13 11.84 -0.16 0.71
C GLU A 13 10.80 -0.71 1.67
N THR A 14 11.24 -1.19 2.85
CA THR A 14 10.35 -1.66 3.91
C THR A 14 9.40 -0.56 4.37
N LEU A 15 9.90 0.66 4.63
CA LEU A 15 9.07 1.81 5.02
C LEU A 15 8.03 2.16 3.95
N ARG A 16 8.41 2.15 2.66
CA ARG A 16 7.47 2.43 1.57
C ARG A 16 6.40 1.36 1.48
N HIS A 17 6.77 0.10 1.72
CA HIS A 17 5.87 -1.02 1.70
C HIS A 17 4.89 -0.98 2.88
N ASP A 18 5.38 -0.67 4.08
CA ASP A 18 4.57 -0.42 5.26
C ASP A 18 3.57 0.73 5.02
N CYS A 19 4.01 1.82 4.39
CA CYS A 19 3.12 2.90 3.99
C CYS A 19 2.02 2.46 3.01
N ALA A 20 2.31 1.53 2.10
CA ALA A 20 1.31 0.98 1.18
C ALA A 20 0.23 0.21 1.95
N HIS A 21 0.64 -0.64 2.90
CA HIS A 21 -0.30 -1.37 3.76
C HIS A 21 -1.10 -0.44 4.68
N LEU A 22 -0.45 0.59 5.24
CA LEU A 22 -1.11 1.63 6.02
C LEU A 22 -2.19 2.35 5.21
N LEU A 23 -1.90 2.69 3.95
CA LEU A 23 -2.86 3.28 3.02
C LEU A 23 -4.03 2.32 2.74
N ALA A 24 -3.76 1.05 2.46
CA ALA A 24 -4.81 0.07 2.21
C ALA A 24 -5.73 -0.14 3.41
N GLN A 25 -5.16 -0.24 4.62
CA GLN A 25 -5.94 -0.30 5.86
C GLN A 25 -6.80 0.96 6.04
N ALA A 26 -6.23 2.16 5.88
CA ALA A 26 -6.97 3.41 6.02
C ALA A 26 -8.15 3.49 5.05
N VAL A 27 -7.94 3.07 3.81
CA VAL A 27 -8.99 3.02 2.79
C VAL A 27 -10.05 1.98 3.13
N LYS A 28 -9.67 0.77 3.59
CA LYS A 28 -10.65 -0.25 4.03
C LYS A 28 -11.47 0.21 5.24
N GLU A 29 -10.88 0.95 6.18
CA GLU A 29 -11.62 1.47 7.35
C GLU A 29 -12.62 2.58 6.99
N LEU A 30 -12.29 3.43 6.01
CA LEU A 30 -13.17 4.50 5.55
C LEU A 30 -14.22 3.99 4.55
N TYR A 31 -13.86 3.02 3.72
CA TYR A 31 -14.67 2.51 2.62
C TYR A 31 -14.73 0.98 2.66
N PRO A 32 -15.48 0.35 3.58
CA PRO A 32 -15.43 -1.11 3.79
C PRO A 32 -15.74 -1.97 2.54
N ALA A 33 -16.53 -1.43 1.61
CA ALA A 33 -16.93 -2.10 0.37
C ALA A 33 -15.86 -2.06 -0.75
N VAL A 34 -14.78 -1.28 -0.59
CA VAL A 34 -13.67 -1.24 -1.55
C VAL A 34 -12.94 -2.58 -1.57
N GLN A 35 -12.51 -3.01 -2.75
CA GLN A 35 -11.59 -4.14 -2.88
C GLN A 35 -10.17 -3.65 -3.10
N VAL A 36 -9.21 -4.33 -2.48
CA VAL A 36 -7.79 -4.01 -2.58
C VAL A 36 -7.10 -4.94 -3.57
N ALA A 37 -6.26 -4.38 -4.45
CA ALA A 37 -5.59 -5.13 -5.50
C ALA A 37 -4.10 -5.30 -5.23
N ILE A 38 -3.24 -4.44 -5.78
CA ILE A 38 -1.78 -4.52 -5.63
C ILE A 38 -1.27 -3.17 -5.13
N GLY A 39 -0.33 -3.19 -4.18
CA GLY A 39 0.30 -1.98 -3.65
C GLY A 39 1.77 -2.14 -3.33
N PRO A 40 2.65 -2.04 -4.34
CA PRO A 40 4.07 -2.23 -4.16
C PRO A 40 4.74 -0.92 -3.70
N ALA A 41 5.88 -1.08 -3.04
CA ALA A 41 6.88 -0.02 -2.99
C ALA A 41 7.55 0.15 -4.36
N PHE A 42 8.00 1.36 -4.67
CA PHE A 42 8.88 1.65 -5.81
C PHE A 42 9.93 2.69 -5.41
N GLU A 43 10.86 3.00 -6.34
CA GLU A 43 12.05 3.83 -6.04
C GLU A 43 11.72 5.19 -5.39
N HIS A 44 10.57 5.76 -5.72
CA HIS A 44 10.17 7.10 -5.27
C HIS A 44 8.88 7.10 -4.46
N GLY A 45 8.47 5.98 -3.85
CA GLY A 45 7.31 5.98 -2.98
C GLY A 45 6.57 4.66 -2.97
N PHE A 46 5.26 4.76 -2.84
CA PHE A 46 4.35 3.62 -2.86
C PHE A 46 3.08 4.00 -3.60
N TYR A 47 2.35 2.98 -4.02
CA TYR A 47 0.98 3.17 -4.44
C TYR A 47 0.14 1.99 -3.99
N TYR A 48 -1.18 2.13 -4.09
CA TYR A 48 -2.08 1.01 -3.94
C TYR A 48 -3.25 1.16 -4.93
N ASP A 49 -3.61 0.05 -5.58
CA ASP A 49 -4.74 -0.03 -6.51
C ASP A 49 -6.00 -0.53 -5.81
N PHE A 50 -7.10 0.18 -6.04
CA PHE A 50 -8.39 -0.08 -5.42
C PHE A 50 -9.51 -0.19 -6.46
N ALA A 51 -10.46 -1.10 -6.25
CA ALA A 51 -11.74 -1.07 -6.94
C ALA A 51 -12.80 -0.48 -6.02
N PHE A 52 -13.09 0.79 -6.19
CA PHE A 52 -14.18 1.45 -5.48
C PHE A 52 -15.52 1.20 -6.20
N PRO A 53 -16.60 0.92 -5.48
CA PRO A 53 -17.95 0.93 -6.05
C PRO A 53 -18.32 2.32 -6.60
N GLU A 54 -17.93 3.37 -5.88
CA GLU A 54 -18.08 4.77 -6.28
C GLU A 54 -16.69 5.41 -6.39
N PRO A 55 -16.32 6.03 -7.53
CA PRO A 55 -14.98 6.56 -7.70
C PRO A 55 -14.60 7.61 -6.66
N LEU A 56 -13.43 7.44 -6.05
CA LEU A 56 -12.80 8.41 -5.15
C LEU A 56 -12.39 9.67 -5.90
N THR A 57 -12.52 10.82 -5.26
CA THR A 57 -12.04 12.13 -5.76
C THR A 57 -10.78 12.59 -5.03
N ALA A 58 -10.04 13.52 -5.62
CA ALA A 58 -8.80 14.03 -5.03
C ALA A 58 -9.03 14.76 -3.68
N ASP A 59 -10.22 15.34 -3.49
CA ASP A 59 -10.60 16.07 -2.27
C ASP A 59 -10.79 15.14 -1.05
N GLU A 60 -10.87 13.83 -1.26
CA GLU A 60 -10.98 12.83 -0.20
C GLU A 60 -9.61 12.33 0.29
N LEU A 61 -8.52 12.59 -0.43
CA LEU A 61 -7.17 12.21 -0.02
C LEU A 61 -6.77 12.74 1.37
N PRO A 62 -7.10 13.98 1.78
CA PRO A 62 -6.80 14.47 3.13
C PRO A 62 -7.46 13.64 4.24
N ALA A 63 -8.67 13.12 4.02
CA ALA A 63 -9.36 12.27 5.00
C ALA A 63 -8.67 10.90 5.13
N ILE A 64 -8.23 10.31 4.01
CA ILE A 64 -7.45 9.07 4.01
C ILE A 64 -6.11 9.28 4.71
N GLU A 65 -5.38 10.36 4.42
CA GLU A 65 -4.13 10.69 5.13
C GLU A 65 -4.34 10.85 6.63
N GLN A 66 -5.43 11.51 7.04
CA GLN A 66 -5.76 11.67 8.45
C GLN A 66 -6.01 10.32 9.11
N ARG A 67 -6.76 9.42 8.46
CA ARG A 67 -6.95 8.05 8.95
C ARG A 67 -5.65 7.27 9.01
N MET A 68 -4.76 7.39 8.04
CA MET A 68 -3.41 6.79 8.10
C MET A 68 -2.66 7.25 9.36
N ARG A 69 -2.71 8.55 9.70
CA ARG A 69 -2.05 9.08 10.92
C ARG A 69 -2.68 8.50 12.20
N GLU A 70 -3.99 8.36 12.25
CA GLU A 70 -4.69 7.72 13.37
C GLU A 70 -4.21 6.27 13.58
N ILE A 71 -4.07 5.50 12.50
CA ILE A 71 -3.57 4.11 12.56
C ILE A 71 -2.12 4.06 13.06
N VAL A 72 -1.25 5.00 12.65
CA VAL A 72 0.12 5.11 13.18
C VAL A 72 0.12 5.32 14.69
N PHE A 73 -0.79 6.15 15.21
CA PHE A 73 -0.91 6.36 16.66
C PHE A 73 -1.40 5.12 17.42
N ARG A 74 -2.11 4.20 16.78
CA ARG A 74 -2.54 2.93 17.39
C ARG A 74 -1.38 1.94 17.58
N ARG A 75 -0.27 2.09 16.85
CA ARG A 75 0.94 1.24 16.95
C ARG A 75 0.62 -0.25 16.87
N GLU A 76 -0.19 -0.61 15.88
CA GLU A 76 -0.68 -1.97 15.73
C GLU A 76 0.46 -2.91 15.35
N PRO A 77 0.61 -4.07 16.03
CA PRO A 77 1.61 -5.04 15.65
C PRO A 77 1.38 -5.53 14.22
N ILE A 78 2.44 -5.55 13.42
CA ILE A 78 2.43 -6.13 12.09
C ILE A 78 2.94 -7.56 12.21
N ARG A 79 2.11 -8.53 11.84
CA ARG A 79 2.41 -9.95 11.99
C ARG A 79 2.43 -10.65 10.65
N ARG A 80 3.54 -11.34 10.36
CA ARG A 80 3.62 -12.28 9.25
C ARG A 80 3.08 -13.63 9.68
N GLU A 81 2.17 -14.17 8.89
CA GLU A 81 1.59 -15.50 9.07
C GLU A 81 1.79 -16.30 7.78
N GLU A 82 1.94 -17.62 7.91
CA GLU A 82 1.98 -18.55 6.78
C GLU A 82 0.72 -19.38 6.82
N TRP A 83 -0.06 -19.32 5.75
CA TRP A 83 -1.37 -19.97 5.70
C TRP A 83 -1.37 -21.09 4.65
N PRO A 84 -2.12 -22.18 4.88
CA PRO A 84 -2.53 -23.07 3.82
C PRO A 84 -3.26 -22.28 2.71
N ARG A 85 -2.99 -22.61 1.46
CA ARG A 85 -3.64 -21.95 0.30
C ARG A 85 -5.16 -21.97 0.39
N ALA A 86 -5.75 -23.09 0.81
CA ALA A 86 -7.20 -23.23 0.97
C ALA A 86 -7.76 -22.30 2.05
N GLU A 87 -7.00 -22.07 3.13
CA GLU A 87 -7.39 -21.14 4.20
C GLU A 87 -7.35 -19.69 3.71
N ALA A 88 -6.29 -19.30 2.99
CA ALA A 88 -6.18 -17.97 2.39
C ALA A 88 -7.29 -17.72 1.35
N ASP A 89 -7.58 -18.70 0.49
CA ASP A 89 -8.66 -18.58 -0.49
C ASP A 89 -10.02 -18.44 0.20
N ALA A 90 -10.32 -19.28 1.21
CA ALA A 90 -11.56 -19.18 1.97
C ALA A 90 -11.72 -17.82 2.68
N PHE A 91 -10.64 -17.28 3.24
CA PHE A 91 -10.65 -15.97 3.88
C PHE A 91 -10.96 -14.85 2.87
N PHE A 92 -10.24 -14.77 1.76
CA PHE A 92 -10.46 -13.70 0.76
C PHE A 92 -11.80 -13.86 0.03
N ALA A 93 -12.31 -15.09 -0.11
CA ALA A 93 -13.67 -15.34 -0.59
C ALA A 93 -14.71 -14.77 0.39
N ALA A 94 -14.55 -15.04 1.69
CA ALA A 94 -15.48 -14.59 2.73
C ALA A 94 -15.48 -13.07 2.91
N THR A 95 -14.35 -12.40 2.69
CA THR A 95 -14.23 -10.94 2.75
C THR A 95 -14.55 -10.23 1.42
N GLY A 96 -14.79 -10.98 0.35
CA GLY A 96 -15.13 -10.43 -0.97
C GLY A 96 -13.95 -9.81 -1.73
N GLU A 97 -12.72 -10.11 -1.32
CA GLU A 97 -11.48 -9.57 -1.91
C GLU A 97 -11.09 -10.36 -3.17
N ARG A 98 -11.87 -10.19 -4.24
CA ARG A 98 -11.71 -10.94 -5.50
C ARG A 98 -10.30 -10.84 -6.08
N PHE A 99 -9.69 -9.64 -6.06
CA PHE A 99 -8.34 -9.47 -6.62
C PHE A 99 -7.29 -10.28 -5.86
N LYS A 100 -7.45 -10.45 -4.55
CA LYS A 100 -6.55 -11.29 -3.74
C LYS A 100 -6.71 -12.78 -4.07
N GLN A 101 -7.93 -13.24 -4.35
CA GLN A 101 -8.14 -14.60 -4.86
C GLN A 101 -7.47 -14.82 -6.22
N GLU A 102 -7.62 -13.86 -7.15
CA GLU A 102 -6.96 -13.94 -8.47
C GLU A 102 -5.42 -13.94 -8.35
N LEU A 103 -4.86 -13.22 -7.36
CA LEU A 103 -3.44 -13.27 -7.05
C LEU A 103 -3.00 -14.61 -6.47
N LEU A 104 -3.78 -15.18 -5.54
CA LEU A 104 -3.51 -16.50 -4.97
C LEU A 104 -3.41 -17.56 -6.07
N VAL A 105 -4.36 -17.59 -7.01
CA VAL A 105 -4.36 -18.54 -8.13
C VAL A 105 -3.09 -18.42 -8.99
N ALA A 106 -2.52 -17.21 -9.11
CA ALA A 106 -1.30 -16.98 -9.88
C ALA A 106 -0.02 -17.39 -9.13
N ILE A 107 -0.07 -17.62 -7.82
CA ILE A 107 1.09 -18.09 -7.05
C ILE A 107 1.25 -19.60 -7.28
N PRO A 108 2.43 -20.08 -7.73
CA PRO A 108 2.68 -21.51 -7.95
C PRO A 108 2.39 -22.39 -6.72
N GLU A 109 1.91 -23.61 -6.93
CA GLU A 109 1.44 -24.50 -5.84
C GLU A 109 2.49 -24.79 -4.77
N HIS A 110 3.77 -24.83 -5.15
CA HIS A 110 4.89 -25.15 -4.27
C HIS A 110 5.38 -23.94 -3.45
N GLU A 111 4.85 -22.75 -3.69
CA GLU A 111 5.23 -21.55 -2.96
C GLU A 111 4.38 -21.36 -1.70
N THR A 112 5.04 -20.96 -0.61
CA THR A 112 4.39 -20.59 0.64
C THR A 112 3.51 -19.36 0.46
N ILE A 113 2.26 -19.45 0.91
CA ILE A 113 1.37 -18.30 1.02
C ILE A 113 1.69 -17.58 2.33
N SER A 114 2.12 -16.32 2.21
CA SER A 114 2.37 -15.46 3.36
C SER A 114 1.37 -14.31 3.37
N VAL A 115 0.89 -14.01 4.57
CA VAL A 115 -0.13 -13.03 4.85
C VAL A 115 0.40 -12.11 5.95
N TYR A 116 0.11 -10.82 5.83
CA TYR A 116 0.44 -9.83 6.85
C TYR A 116 -0.84 -9.27 7.47
N ARG A 117 -0.88 -9.23 8.80
CA ARG A 117 -1.98 -8.66 9.57
C ARG A 117 -1.52 -7.44 10.36
N GLN A 118 -2.29 -6.36 10.29
CA GLN A 118 -2.14 -5.15 11.12
C GLN A 118 -3.53 -4.65 11.52
N GLY A 119 -3.81 -4.68 12.83
CA GLY A 119 -5.18 -4.51 13.32
C GLY A 119 -6.11 -5.55 12.68
N GLU A 120 -7.23 -5.09 12.14
CA GLU A 120 -8.20 -5.92 11.41
C GLU A 120 -7.84 -6.09 9.91
N PHE A 121 -6.86 -5.34 9.40
CA PHE A 121 -6.45 -5.44 8.01
C PHE A 121 -5.53 -6.64 7.80
N THR A 122 -5.83 -7.43 6.77
CA THR A 122 -5.11 -8.66 6.42
C THR A 122 -4.83 -8.64 4.91
N ASP A 123 -3.57 -8.81 4.52
CA ASP A 123 -3.15 -8.72 3.12
C ASP A 123 -2.20 -9.84 2.69
N LEU A 124 -2.35 -10.28 1.44
CA LEU A 124 -1.45 -11.23 0.78
C LEU A 124 -0.17 -10.51 0.38
N CYS A 125 0.93 -10.80 1.08
CA CYS A 125 2.18 -10.08 0.91
C CYS A 125 3.39 -10.92 1.34
N ARG A 126 4.51 -10.76 0.63
CA ARG A 126 5.78 -11.45 0.93
C ARG A 126 6.65 -10.71 1.93
N GLY A 127 6.41 -9.41 2.12
CA GLY A 127 7.23 -8.54 2.95
C GLY A 127 8.62 -8.23 2.37
N PRO A 128 9.57 -7.77 3.20
CA PRO A 128 9.42 -7.57 4.64
C PRO A 128 8.50 -6.38 5.01
N HIS A 129 8.15 -6.32 6.29
CA HIS A 129 7.44 -5.21 6.95
C HIS A 129 8.11 -4.90 8.28
N GLY A 130 7.88 -3.69 8.80
CA GLY A 130 8.25 -3.29 10.17
C GLY A 130 7.53 -4.07 11.26
N ALA A 131 7.83 -3.77 12.52
CA ALA A 131 7.26 -4.49 13.67
C ALA A 131 5.86 -4.00 14.06
N ASP A 132 5.61 -2.70 13.90
CA ASP A 132 4.32 -2.08 14.22
C ASP A 132 4.06 -0.84 13.34
N THR A 133 2.78 -0.47 13.18
CA THR A 133 2.39 0.69 12.35
C THR A 133 2.97 2.02 12.85
N GLY A 134 3.39 2.09 14.11
CA GLY A 134 4.02 3.27 14.69
C GLY A 134 5.41 3.56 14.13
N GLN A 135 6.13 2.54 13.65
CA GLN A 135 7.47 2.69 13.07
C GLN A 135 7.47 3.46 11.74
N ILE A 136 6.32 3.53 11.08
CA ILE A 136 6.13 4.28 9.83
C ILE A 136 6.32 5.79 10.05
N GLY A 137 5.95 6.28 11.24
CA GLY A 137 5.93 7.71 11.56
C GLY A 137 4.84 8.49 10.81
N LEU A 138 4.79 9.80 11.05
CA LEU A 138 3.74 10.68 10.48
C LEU A 138 4.19 11.41 9.21
N ALA A 139 5.43 11.18 8.79
CA ALA A 139 6.08 11.88 7.70
C ALA A 139 5.77 11.18 6.38
N PHE A 140 4.55 11.34 5.88
CA PHE A 140 4.12 10.84 4.57
C PHE A 140 3.08 11.77 3.94
N LYS A 141 2.94 11.67 2.62
CA LYS A 141 1.98 12.44 1.83
C LYS A 141 1.38 11.58 0.72
N LEU A 142 0.06 11.63 0.54
CA LEU A 142 -0.62 11.15 -0.65
C LEU A 142 -0.55 12.23 -1.72
N LEU A 143 -0.19 11.83 -2.93
CA LEU A 143 0.19 12.74 -4.00
C LEU A 143 -0.95 12.96 -5.00
N LYS A 144 -1.46 11.88 -5.58
CA LYS A 144 -2.45 11.93 -6.66
C LYS A 144 -3.20 10.63 -6.83
N LEU A 145 -4.33 10.73 -7.52
CA LEU A 145 -5.07 9.61 -8.08
C LEU A 145 -4.64 9.36 -9.53
N ALA A 146 -4.68 8.10 -9.95
CA ALA A 146 -4.55 7.72 -11.35
C ALA A 146 -5.47 6.52 -11.66
N GLY A 147 -5.77 6.29 -12.94
CA GLY A 147 -6.38 5.04 -13.38
C GLY A 147 -5.32 3.97 -13.64
N ALA A 148 -5.61 2.72 -13.27
CA ALA A 148 -4.80 1.57 -13.63
C ALA A 148 -5.71 0.43 -14.05
N TYR A 149 -5.38 -0.26 -15.14
CA TYR A 149 -6.10 -1.47 -15.51
C TYR A 149 -5.53 -2.67 -14.76
N TRP A 150 -6.40 -3.57 -14.28
CA TRP A 150 -5.96 -4.78 -13.60
C TRP A 150 -5.00 -5.60 -14.48
N ARG A 151 -3.83 -5.94 -13.91
CA ARG A 151 -2.70 -6.59 -14.62
C ARG A 151 -2.21 -5.85 -15.89
N GLY A 152 -2.53 -4.57 -16.02
CA GLY A 152 -2.18 -3.77 -17.20
C GLY A 152 -2.99 -4.11 -18.46
N ASP A 153 -4.05 -4.91 -18.35
CA ASP A 153 -4.90 -5.28 -19.50
C ASP A 153 -6.13 -4.35 -19.57
N HIS A 154 -6.20 -3.51 -20.59
CA HIS A 154 -7.30 -2.57 -20.82
C HIS A 154 -8.70 -3.22 -20.95
N ARG A 155 -8.76 -4.54 -21.12
CA ARG A 155 -10.01 -5.31 -21.15
C ARG A 155 -10.49 -5.71 -19.75
N GLN A 156 -9.66 -5.53 -18.74
CA GLN A 156 -9.96 -5.84 -17.33
C GLN A 156 -10.53 -4.60 -16.62
N PRO A 157 -11.10 -4.77 -15.40
CA PRO A 157 -11.62 -3.64 -14.63
C PRO A 157 -10.59 -2.52 -14.46
N MET A 158 -11.09 -1.28 -14.56
CA MET A 158 -10.31 -0.09 -14.22
C MET A 158 -10.32 0.09 -12.70
N LEU A 159 -9.14 0.27 -12.14
CA LEU A 159 -8.87 0.52 -10.73
C LEU A 159 -8.43 1.97 -10.53
N GLN A 160 -8.63 2.48 -9.32
CA GLN A 160 -8.06 3.74 -8.89
C GLN A 160 -6.78 3.49 -8.10
N ARG A 161 -5.68 4.06 -8.60
CA ARG A 161 -4.38 4.05 -7.97
C ARG A 161 -4.20 5.30 -7.13
N ILE A 162 -3.86 5.12 -5.87
CA ILE A 162 -3.47 6.21 -4.98
C ILE A 162 -1.95 6.17 -4.82
N TYR A 163 -1.26 7.25 -5.20
CA TYR A 163 0.18 7.40 -5.02
C TYR A 163 0.50 8.10 -3.70
N GLY A 164 1.60 7.70 -3.05
CA GLY A 164 2.12 8.35 -1.86
C GLY A 164 3.64 8.28 -1.75
N HIS A 165 4.19 9.08 -0.83
CA HIS A 165 5.62 9.14 -0.57
C HIS A 165 5.90 9.31 0.94
N PRO A 166 6.78 8.50 1.55
CA PRO A 166 7.32 8.78 2.87
C PRO A 166 8.36 9.91 2.78
N ILE A 167 8.26 10.91 3.64
CA ILE A 167 9.17 12.06 3.68
C ILE A 167 10.38 11.66 4.54
N THR A 168 11.42 11.15 3.90
CA THR A 168 12.62 10.63 4.58
C THR A 168 13.79 11.62 4.63
N ARG A 169 13.66 12.75 3.90
CA ARG A 169 14.57 13.89 4.02
C ARG A 169 13.79 15.07 4.59
N ILE A 170 14.15 15.49 5.79
CA ILE A 170 13.80 16.81 6.29
C ILE A 170 14.62 17.79 5.45
N PHE A 171 14.04 18.33 4.37
CA PHE A 171 14.54 19.60 3.88
C PHE A 171 14.36 20.60 5.03
N PRO A 172 15.41 21.33 5.46
CA PRO A 172 15.25 22.33 6.49
C PRO A 172 14.21 23.34 5.98
N LEU A 173 13.05 23.34 6.63
CA LEU A 173 11.88 24.13 6.29
C LEU A 173 12.10 25.60 6.73
N LEU A 174 13.27 26.15 6.40
CA LEU A 174 13.75 27.46 6.85
C LEU A 174 14.29 28.35 5.73
N ILE A 175 14.17 27.98 4.45
CA ILE A 175 14.49 28.89 3.35
C ILE A 175 13.39 28.76 2.29
N GLY A 176 12.61 29.83 2.14
CA GLY A 176 11.43 29.91 1.30
C GLY A 176 11.70 29.62 -0.18
N ILE A 177 11.48 28.37 -0.59
CA ILE A 177 11.45 27.98 -2.00
C ILE A 177 10.11 27.29 -2.25
N ASN A 178 9.36 27.87 -3.19
CA ASN A 178 8.05 27.43 -3.65
C ASN A 178 8.12 25.97 -4.16
N VAL A 179 7.44 25.05 -3.49
CA VAL A 179 7.35 23.62 -3.86
C VAL A 179 6.29 23.46 -4.96
N LEU A 180 6.52 24.09 -6.11
CA LEU A 180 5.61 24.02 -7.26
C LEU A 180 6.30 23.73 -8.60
N SER A 181 7.63 23.51 -8.62
CA SER A 181 8.37 23.32 -9.88
C SER A 181 9.05 21.96 -10.08
N VAL A 182 8.84 20.95 -9.21
CA VAL A 182 9.55 19.66 -9.34
C VAL A 182 8.74 18.56 -10.05
N PHE A 183 7.49 18.82 -10.44
CA PHE A 183 6.65 17.82 -11.15
C PHE A 183 5.98 18.38 -12.41
N SER A 184 6.74 19.10 -13.23
CA SER A 184 6.36 19.42 -14.59
C SER A 184 7.59 19.26 -15.48
N GLU A 185 7.89 18.03 -15.90
CA GLU A 185 8.47 17.74 -17.22
C GLU A 185 8.53 16.21 -17.40
N GLY A 186 7.87 15.74 -18.46
CA GLY A 186 7.71 14.33 -18.79
C GLY A 186 6.60 14.14 -19.81
N THR A 187 6.68 14.88 -20.92
CA THR A 187 6.07 14.52 -22.21
C THR A 187 6.73 13.27 -22.79
#